data_AF-A0A9D1D6K2-F1
#
_entry.id   AF-A0A9D1D6K2-F1
#
_cell.length_a   1.000
_cell.length_b   1.000
_cell.length_c   1.000
_cell.angle_alpha   90.00
_cell.angle_beta   90.00
_cell.angle_gamma   90.00
#
_symmetry.space_group_name_H-M   'P 1'
#
loop_
_entity.id
_entity.type
_entity.pdbx_description
1 polymer ?
#
loop_
_entity_poly.entity_id
_entity_poly.type
_entity_poly.pdbx_seq_one_letter_code
_entity_poly.pdbx_strand_id
1 'polypeptide(L)'
;MDGIFMVLTRTKRILLAAALILAATTTAVAALQREQMALSEKLIRLHVVANSDSEEDQAIKLQVRDAVLAVTQPLLEDAEEPKAALLAALPEIEQAAE
;
A
#
# COMPACT_ATOMS: atom_id res chain seq x y z
N MET A 1 16.01 -56.24 -1.41
CA MET A 1 15.17 -55.38 -2.28
C MET A 1 15.03 -53.99 -1.65
N ASP A 2 16.12 -53.40 -1.14
CA ASP A 2 16.01 -52.42 -0.05
C ASP A 2 16.51 -51.01 -0.42
N GLY A 3 17.35 -50.88 -1.45
CA GLY A 3 17.93 -49.59 -1.87
C GLY A 3 16.94 -48.66 -2.58
N ILE A 4 16.16 -49.19 -3.54
CA ILE A 4 15.22 -48.39 -4.34
C ILE A 4 14.04 -47.92 -3.48
N PHE A 5 13.53 -48.77 -2.60
CA PHE A 5 12.44 -48.42 -1.67
C PHE A 5 12.86 -47.31 -0.69
N MET A 6 14.09 -47.36 -0.17
CA MET A 6 14.62 -46.33 0.72
C MET A 6 14.80 -44.97 0.01
N VAL A 7 15.30 -44.96 -1.24
CA VAL A 7 15.45 -43.74 -2.04
C VAL A 7 14.08 -43.13 -2.37
N LEU A 8 13.12 -43.94 -2.80
CA LEU A 8 11.77 -43.48 -3.14
C LEU A 8 11.05 -42.85 -1.93
N THR A 9 11.23 -43.43 -0.74
CA THR A 9 10.62 -42.93 0.50
C THR A 9 11.26 -41.61 0.95
N ARG A 10 12.58 -41.44 0.78
CA ARG A 10 13.28 -40.18 1.06
C ARG A 10 12.83 -39.06 0.12
N THR A 11 12.76 -39.32 -1.19
CA THR A 11 12.31 -38.32 -2.17
C THR A 11 10.87 -37.88 -1.91
N LYS A 12 9.96 -38.81 -1.60
CA LYS A 12 8.56 -38.46 -1.25
C LYS A 12 8.47 -37.58 0.00
N ARG A 13 9.30 -37.82 1.02
CA ARG A 13 9.35 -36.97 2.23
C ARG A 13 9.86 -35.57 1.93
N ILE A 14 10.89 -35.44 1.08
CA ILE A 14 11.41 -34.14 0.65
C ILE A 14 10.33 -33.36 -0.12
N LEU A 15 9.63 -34.01 -1.06
CA LEU A 15 8.54 -33.39 -1.81
C LEU A 15 7.39 -32.96 -0.90
N LEU A 16 7.02 -33.79 0.08
CA LEU A 16 5.98 -33.45 1.06
C LEU A 16 6.40 -32.25 1.92
N ALA A 17 7.64 -32.23 2.42
CA ALA A 17 8.16 -31.11 3.20
C ALA A 17 8.20 -29.81 2.37
N ALA A 18 8.65 -29.88 1.11
CA ALA A 18 8.65 -28.75 0.20
C ALA A 18 7.23 -28.23 -0.08
N ALA A 19 6.25 -29.12 -0.29
CA ALA A 19 4.86 -28.76 -0.47
C ALA A 19 4.25 -28.09 0.77
N LEU A 20 4.58 -28.58 1.97
CA LEU A 20 4.15 -27.97 3.23
C LEU A 20 4.77 -26.60 3.46
N ILE A 21 6.07 -26.43 3.16
CA ILE A 21 6.73 -25.13 3.22
C ILE A 21 6.08 -24.16 2.24
N LEU A 22 5.85 -24.60 0.99
CA LEU A 22 5.18 -23.77 0.00
C LEU A 22 3.79 -23.35 0.47
N ALA A 23 2.97 -24.29 0.95
CA ALA A 23 1.64 -23.99 1.50
C ALA A 23 1.67 -23.02 2.69
N ALA A 24 2.64 -23.18 3.60
CA ALA A 24 2.82 -22.27 4.73
C ALA A 24 3.19 -20.86 4.26
N THR A 25 4.14 -20.77 3.32
CA THR A 25 4.57 -19.47 2.77
C THR A 25 3.46 -18.76 2.00
N THR A 26 2.69 -19.46 1.16
CA THR A 26 1.58 -18.85 0.42
C THR A 26 0.47 -18.37 1.36
N THR A 27 0.18 -19.12 2.43
CA THR A 27 -0.80 -18.72 3.44
C THR A 27 -0.34 -17.47 4.20
N ALA A 28 0.94 -17.42 4.59
CA ALA A 28 1.52 -16.25 5.25
C ALA A 28 1.50 -15.01 4.35
N VAL A 29 1.89 -15.14 3.09
CA VAL A 29 1.83 -14.04 2.11
C VAL A 29 0.39 -13.55 1.92
N ALA A 30 -0.58 -14.46 1.80
CA ALA A 30 -1.99 -14.09 1.66
C ALA A 30 -2.54 -13.36 2.89
N ALA A 31 -2.09 -13.71 4.10
CA ALA A 31 -2.46 -13.00 5.31
C ALA A 31 -1.92 -11.56 5.31
N LEU A 32 -0.64 -11.38 4.98
CA LEU A 32 -0.01 -10.06 4.88
C LEU A 32 -0.67 -9.17 3.80
N GLN A 33 -1.01 -9.76 2.65
CA GLN A 33 -1.71 -9.05 1.58
C GLN A 33 -3.08 -8.55 2.02
N ARG A 34 -3.84 -9.35 2.80
CA ARG A 34 -5.14 -8.93 3.34
C ARG A 34 -5.03 -7.73 4.27
N GLU A 35 -4.04 -7.73 5.16
CA GLU A 35 -3.80 -6.59 6.05
C GLU A 35 -3.41 -5.34 5.25
N GLN A 36 -2.53 -5.49 4.25
CA GLN A 36 -2.14 -4.39 3.38
C GLN A 36 -3.33 -3.81 2.60
N MET A 37 -4.22 -4.67 2.09
CA MET A 37 -5.44 -4.23 1.40
C MET A 37 -6.38 -3.47 2.33
N ALA A 38 -6.64 -4.02 3.53
CA ALA A 38 -7.50 -3.37 4.52
C ALA A 38 -6.95 -2.00 4.98
N LEU A 39 -5.62 -1.84 5.03
CA LEU A 39 -5.00 -0.54 5.27
C LEU A 39 -5.13 0.38 4.04
N SER A 40 -4.88 -0.12 2.84
CA SER A 40 -4.97 0.68 1.61
C SER A 40 -6.38 1.20 1.34
N GLU A 41 -7.42 0.47 1.74
CA GLU A 41 -8.82 0.89 1.62
C GLU A 41 -9.16 2.07 2.55
N LYS A 42 -8.39 2.28 3.62
CA LYS A 42 -8.58 3.37 4.59
C LYS A 42 -7.79 4.63 4.28
N LEU A 43 -6.98 4.63 3.21
CA LEU A 43 -6.13 5.75 2.85
C LEU A 43 -6.73 6.58 1.72
N ILE A 44 -6.73 7.89 1.88
CA ILE A 44 -6.95 8.83 0.78
C ILE A 44 -5.60 9.27 0.22
N ARG A 45 -5.43 9.17 -1.10
CA ARG A 45 -4.18 9.54 -1.79
C ARG A 45 -4.36 10.82 -2.58
N LEU A 46 -3.80 11.91 -2.07
CA LEU A 46 -3.69 13.18 -2.79
C LEU A 46 -2.44 13.14 -3.65
N HIS A 47 -2.61 13.30 -4.96
CA HIS A 47 -1.50 13.30 -5.92
C HIS A 47 -1.21 14.73 -6.36
N VAL A 48 -0.02 15.22 -6.02
CA VAL A 48 0.51 16.47 -6.56
C VAL A 48 1.45 16.13 -7.71
N VAL A 49 1.16 16.66 -8.90
CA VAL A 49 1.91 16.41 -10.13
C VAL A 49 2.77 17.62 -10.43
N ALA A 50 4.07 17.41 -10.66
CA ALA A 50 4.96 18.46 -11.11
C ALA A 50 4.82 18.65 -12.62
N ASN A 51 5.07 19.86 -13.11
CA ASN A 51 5.09 20.14 -14.54
C ASN A 51 6.27 19.43 -15.26
N SER A 52 7.40 19.23 -14.57
CA SER A 52 8.55 18.46 -15.07
C SER A 52 9.41 17.85 -13.94
N ASP A 53 10.45 17.11 -14.32
CA ASP A 53 11.47 16.56 -13.42
C ASP A 53 12.57 17.57 -13.04
N SER A 54 12.46 18.83 -13.48
CA SER A 54 13.42 19.88 -13.09
C SER A 54 13.38 20.16 -11.58
N GLU A 55 14.51 20.57 -11.01
CA GLU A 55 14.60 20.87 -9.58
C GLU A 55 13.61 21.98 -9.17
N GLU A 56 13.39 22.97 -10.04
CA GLU A 56 12.43 24.07 -9.82
C GLU A 56 10.98 23.55 -9.75
N ASP A 57 10.55 22.75 -10.72
CA ASP A 57 9.19 22.19 -10.73
C ASP A 57 8.97 21.20 -9.58
N GLN A 58 10.01 20.47 -9.16
CA GLN A 58 9.93 19.62 -7.97
C GLN A 58 9.83 20.43 -6.68
N ALA A 59 10.52 21.56 -6.57
CA ALA A 59 10.43 22.45 -5.41
C ALA A 59 9.00 23.02 -5.28
N ILE A 60 8.41 23.47 -6.38
CA ILE A 60 7.01 23.95 -6.42
C ILE A 60 6.05 22.84 -6.00
N LYS A 61 6.22 21.62 -6.54
CA LYS A 61 5.41 20.46 -6.12
C LYS A 61 5.47 20.19 -4.62
N LEU A 62 6.63 20.32 -3.99
CA LEU A 62 6.77 20.13 -2.54
C LEU A 62 6.03 21.23 -1.77
N GLN A 63 6.12 22.49 -2.23
CA GLN A 63 5.38 23.61 -1.63
C GLN A 63 3.86 23.41 -1.72
N VAL A 64 3.35 23.08 -2.91
CA VAL A 64 1.93 22.77 -3.14
C VAL A 64 1.48 21.60 -2.27
N ARG A 65 2.27 20.52 -2.20
CA ARG A 65 2.00 19.37 -1.33
C ARG A 65 1.84 19.81 0.13
N ASP A 66 2.78 20.61 0.63
CA ASP A 66 2.79 21.01 2.04
C ASP A 66 1.62 21.94 2.37
N ALA A 67 1.27 22.86 1.46
CA ALA A 67 0.11 23.74 1.60
C ALA A 67 -1.22 22.96 1.57
N VAL A 68 -1.40 22.05 0.60
CA VAL A 68 -2.58 21.18 0.53
C VAL A 68 -2.69 20.28 1.77
N LEU A 69 -1.58 19.77 2.29
CA LEU A 69 -1.58 18.96 3.52
C LEU A 69 -1.99 19.79 4.75
N ALA A 70 -1.56 21.05 4.84
CA ALA A 70 -1.93 21.92 5.97
C ALA A 70 -3.44 22.18 6.03
N VAL A 71 -4.13 22.25 4.89
CA VAL A 71 -5.60 22.38 4.82
C VAL A 71 -6.30 21.05 5.06
N THR A 72 -5.81 19.97 4.45
CA THR A 72 -6.52 18.68 4.45
C THR A 72 -6.38 17.88 5.74
N GLN A 73 -5.26 17.98 6.45
CA GLN A 73 -5.06 17.26 7.73
C GLN A 73 -6.14 17.55 8.78
N PRO A 74 -6.44 18.81 9.15
CA PRO A 74 -7.46 19.09 10.17
C PRO A 74 -8.87 18.68 9.72
N LEU A 75 -9.15 18.68 8.42
CA LEU A 75 -10.44 18.21 7.88
C LEU A 75 -10.63 16.70 8.01
N LEU A 76 -9.56 15.94 8.20
CA LEU A 76 -9.55 14.47 8.22
C LEU A 76 -9.40 13.87 9.62
N GLU A 77 -9.01 14.65 10.63
CA GLU A 77 -8.68 14.17 11.98
C GLU A 77 -9.85 13.44 12.65
N ASP A 78 -11.07 13.99 12.54
CA ASP A 78 -12.31 13.44 13.14
C ASP A 78 -13.44 13.23 12.12
N ALA A 79 -13.12 13.16 10.83
CA ALA A 79 -14.14 13.04 9.79
C ALA A 79 -14.82 11.66 9.79
N GLU A 80 -16.12 11.62 10.04
CA GLU A 80 -16.95 10.41 9.84
C GLU A 80 -17.00 10.00 8.36
N GLU A 81 -17.01 10.99 7.45
CA GLU A 81 -16.97 10.82 6.00
C GLU A 81 -15.80 11.60 5.38
N PRO A 82 -14.54 11.08 5.46
CA PRO A 82 -13.33 11.76 5.02
C PRO A 82 -13.40 12.28 3.57
N LYS A 83 -14.00 11.50 2.67
CA LYS A 83 -14.14 11.89 1.26
C LYS A 83 -15.12 13.06 1.09
N ALA A 84 -16.24 13.05 1.82
CA ALA A 84 -17.21 14.13 1.75
C ALA A 84 -16.63 15.44 2.32
N ALA A 85 -15.87 15.35 3.42
CA ALA A 85 -15.16 16.49 4.00
C ALA A 85 -14.20 17.16 3.00
N LEU A 86 -13.39 16.37 2.28
CA LEU A 86 -12.50 16.90 1.24
C LEU A 86 -13.26 17.50 0.05
N LEU A 87 -14.36 16.87 -0.38
CA LEU A 87 -15.17 17.39 -1.48
C LEU A 87 -15.84 18.73 -1.13
N ALA A 88 -16.28 18.88 0.12
CA ALA A 88 -16.88 20.13 0.60
C ALA A 88 -15.84 21.26 0.69
N ALA A 89 -14.59 20.94 1.01
CA ALA A 89 -13.48 21.88 1.12
C ALA A 89 -12.67 22.05 -0.17
N LEU A 90 -13.15 21.55 -1.32
CA LEU A 90 -12.45 21.70 -2.61
C LEU A 90 -11.99 23.13 -2.90
N PRO A 91 -12.81 24.18 -2.69
CA PRO A 91 -12.37 25.56 -2.94
C PRO A 91 -11.17 25.98 -2.09
N GLU A 92 -11.12 25.56 -0.82
CA GLU A 92 -10.00 25.87 0.09
C GLU A 92 -8.74 25.10 -0.29
N ILE A 93 -8.91 23.85 -0.74
CA ILE A 93 -7.81 23.01 -1.23
C ILE A 93 -7.24 23.56 -2.54
N GLU A 94 -8.09 24.02 -3.46
CA GLU A 94 -7.68 24.68 -4.71
C GLU A 94 -6.91 25.97 -4.41
N GLN A 95 -7.42 26.80 -3.51
CA GLN A 95 -6.73 28.03 -3.09
C GLN A 95 -5.35 27.74 -2.45
N ALA A 96 -5.22 26.65 -1.70
CA ALA A 96 -3.93 26.25 -1.12
C ALA A 96 -2.96 25.67 -2.16
N ALA A 97 -3.44 25.31 -3.35
CA ALA A 97 -2.62 24.78 -4.42
C ALA A 97 -2.14 25.84 -5.43
N GLU A 98 -2.64 27.08 -5.32
CA GLU A 98 -2.20 28.26 -6.08
C GLU A 98 -0.94 28.90 -5.48
#